data_AF-A0A2S9K0R8-F1
#
_entry.id   AF-A0A2S9K0R8-F1
#
_cell.length_a   1.000
_cell.length_b   1.000
_cell.length_c   1.000
_cell.angle_alpha   90.00
_cell.angle_beta   90.00
_cell.angle_gamma   90.00
#
_symmetry.space_group_name_H-M   'P 1'
#
loop_
_entity.id
_entity.type
_entity.pdbx_description
1 polymer ?
#
loop_
_entity_poly.entity_id
_entity_poly.type
_entity_poly.pdbx_seq_one_letter_code
_entity_poly.pdbx_strand_id
1 'polypeptide(L)'
;MSQASANLSREATAQHATAREPIEAGDPASDARALRRCLGQFPTGVTVVTARNGERLVGMAVNSFAAVSLVPPLVLWSIRRESSSAQDFLQAGHYAVSVLADDQVELSQLFGSSHPERFERTRWQAGLHGAPLIEGAIAHLECRLEQVHEGGDHLILVGHVERYARFEGAPLLFTQGHYGVAQEHPALAETLPPSGPDAAPLLSDAELLRQLVYASQRLSLDFESHRQALGLDMPMSRLLNRLLEGACERAELGRATYLEPEEVADGLAGLEQQGLLCHRDDGQVELSAAGRERQAAISGSAGHYMKDKLGQIAEADLAAFKRVLLALGQD
;
A
#
# COMPACT_ATOMS: atom_id res chain seq x y z
N MET A 1 20.47 19.63 50.42
CA MET A 1 20.57 18.29 49.78
C MET A 1 19.17 17.77 49.48
N SER A 2 18.25 18.56 48.92
CA SER A 2 18.22 19.40 47.71
C SER A 2 17.41 18.65 46.66
N GLN A 3 16.23 19.21 46.37
CA GLN A 3 15.23 18.80 45.39
C GLN A 3 15.75 18.65 43.95
N ALA A 4 17.06 18.79 43.73
CA ALA A 4 17.76 18.63 42.46
C ALA A 4 17.76 17.18 41.92
N SER A 5 17.75 16.15 42.79
CA SER A 5 17.76 14.74 42.31
C SER A 5 16.39 14.21 41.87
N ALA A 6 15.29 14.89 42.21
CA ALA A 6 13.94 14.48 41.80
C ALA A 6 13.49 15.08 40.45
N ASN A 7 14.11 16.19 40.01
CA ASN A 7 13.82 16.80 38.71
C ASN A 7 14.56 16.11 37.54
N LEU A 8 15.73 15.53 37.80
CA LEU A 8 16.53 14.84 36.78
C LEU A 8 15.91 13.51 36.29
N SER A 9 14.95 12.94 37.04
CA SER A 9 14.28 11.69 36.66
C SER A 9 12.96 11.89 35.92
N ARG A 10 12.46 13.14 35.77
CA ARG A 10 11.27 13.47 34.98
C ARG A 10 11.59 14.06 33.60
N GLU A 11 12.84 14.48 33.37
CA GLU A 11 13.27 15.04 32.09
C GLU A 11 13.74 13.98 31.06
N ALA A 12 13.87 12.71 31.45
CA ALA A 12 14.40 11.64 30.59
C ALA A 12 13.34 10.86 29.78
N THR A 13 12.04 11.16 29.90
CA THR A 13 10.97 10.41 29.22
C THR A 13 10.17 11.20 28.19
N ALA A 14 10.56 12.44 27.91
CA ALA A 14 9.85 13.34 26.98
C ALA A 14 10.67 13.67 25.71
N GLN A 15 11.50 12.73 25.23
CA GLN A 15 12.20 12.91 23.96
C GLN A 15 11.30 12.53 22.78
N HIS A 16 10.75 13.59 22.18
CA HIS A 16 10.38 13.74 20.77
C HIS A 16 9.11 13.05 20.25
N ALA A 17 7.95 13.55 20.69
CA ALA A 17 6.90 13.86 19.71
C ALA A 17 7.17 15.29 19.20
N THR A 18 8.05 15.45 18.22
CA THR A 18 8.08 16.70 17.45
C THR A 18 6.70 16.89 16.84
N ALA A 19 6.06 18.03 17.10
CA ALA A 19 4.84 18.40 16.40
C ALA A 19 5.11 18.30 14.89
N ARG A 20 4.36 17.45 14.18
CA ARG A 20 4.46 17.30 12.73
C ARG A 20 3.80 18.52 12.10
N GLU A 21 4.50 19.22 11.22
CA GLU A 21 3.88 20.27 10.41
C GLU A 21 2.98 19.64 9.34
N PRO A 22 1.76 20.16 9.10
CA PRO A 22 0.90 19.68 8.03
C PRO A 22 1.56 19.91 6.67
N ILE A 23 1.72 18.84 5.89
CA ILE A 23 2.19 18.91 4.50
C ILE A 23 1.08 19.45 3.59
N GLU A 24 -0.19 19.18 3.93
CA GLU A 24 -1.39 19.61 3.21
C GLU A 24 -2.52 19.85 4.21
N ALA A 25 -3.32 20.91 4.00
CA ALA A 25 -4.52 21.21 4.76
C ALA A 25 -5.52 21.99 3.88
N GLY A 26 -6.82 21.75 4.06
CA GLY A 26 -7.86 22.40 3.27
C GLY A 26 -9.27 22.01 3.70
N ASP A 27 -10.27 22.56 3.00
CA ASP A 27 -11.67 22.19 3.17
C ASP A 27 -12.02 21.01 2.24
N PRO A 28 -12.48 19.86 2.76
CA PRO A 28 -12.92 18.74 1.95
C PRO A 28 -13.96 19.07 0.87
N ALA A 29 -14.79 20.09 1.09
CA ALA A 29 -15.77 20.54 0.09
C ALA A 29 -15.12 21.23 -1.12
N SER A 30 -13.90 21.73 -0.97
CA SER A 30 -13.14 22.42 -2.02
C SER A 30 -12.19 21.48 -2.79
N ASP A 31 -11.64 20.46 -2.12
CA ASP A 31 -10.74 19.48 -2.73
C ASP A 31 -10.95 18.07 -2.13
N ALA A 32 -11.84 17.30 -2.75
CA ALA A 32 -12.10 15.92 -2.37
C ALA A 32 -10.87 15.01 -2.56
N ARG A 33 -9.92 15.37 -3.44
CA ARG A 33 -8.71 14.58 -3.68
C ARG A 33 -7.70 14.76 -2.55
N ALA A 34 -7.56 15.99 -2.03
CA ALA A 34 -6.78 16.24 -0.81
C ALA A 34 -7.35 15.45 0.39
N LEU A 35 -8.68 15.42 0.56
CA LEU A 35 -9.29 14.58 1.59
C LEU A 35 -8.94 13.10 1.37
N ARG A 36 -9.03 12.59 0.14
CA ARG A 36 -8.68 11.18 -0.16
C ARG A 36 -7.22 10.86 0.15
N ARG A 37 -6.28 11.74 -0.19
CA ARG A 37 -4.86 11.59 0.20
C ARG A 37 -4.70 11.55 1.72
N CYS A 38 -5.40 12.41 2.44
CA CYS A 38 -5.42 12.42 3.91
C CYS A 38 -5.97 11.10 4.48
N LEU A 39 -7.10 10.60 3.97
CA LEU A 39 -7.67 9.31 4.39
C LEU A 39 -6.73 8.13 4.08
N GLY A 40 -5.96 8.20 2.99
CA GLY A 40 -4.95 7.21 2.63
C GLY A 40 -3.83 7.03 3.68
N GLN A 41 -3.67 7.97 4.61
CA GLN A 41 -2.74 7.85 5.74
C GLN A 41 -3.14 6.76 6.74
N PHE A 42 -4.39 6.29 6.72
CA PHE A 42 -4.84 5.17 7.52
C PHE A 42 -4.65 3.85 6.73
N PRO A 43 -3.64 3.02 7.08
CA PRO A 43 -3.42 1.76 6.39
C PRO A 43 -4.56 0.78 6.68
N THR A 44 -4.87 -0.03 5.68
CA THR A 44 -5.94 -1.03 5.74
C THR A 44 -5.44 -2.37 5.19
N GLY A 45 -6.06 -3.47 5.60
CA GLY A 45 -5.98 -4.70 4.83
C GLY A 45 -6.84 -4.62 3.57
N VAL A 46 -6.58 -5.48 2.60
CA VAL A 46 -7.42 -5.62 1.40
C VAL A 46 -8.31 -6.84 1.52
N THR A 47 -9.58 -6.68 1.17
CA THR A 47 -10.55 -7.78 1.13
C THR A 47 -11.23 -7.86 -0.22
N VAL A 48 -11.59 -9.06 -0.66
CA VAL A 48 -12.53 -9.27 -1.76
C VAL A 48 -13.87 -9.69 -1.16
N VAL A 49 -14.89 -8.88 -1.41
CA VAL A 49 -16.26 -9.18 -0.99
C VAL A 49 -17.02 -9.72 -2.17
N THR A 50 -17.71 -10.84 -1.99
CA THR A 50 -18.44 -11.55 -3.05
C THR A 50 -19.84 -11.91 -2.60
N ALA A 51 -20.75 -12.04 -3.56
CA ALA A 51 -22.10 -12.54 -3.32
C ALA A 51 -22.63 -13.25 -4.56
N ARG A 52 -23.72 -13.98 -4.37
CA ARG A 52 -24.49 -14.61 -5.45
C ARG A 52 -25.93 -14.12 -5.40
N ASN A 53 -26.40 -13.57 -6.52
CA ASN A 53 -27.80 -13.20 -6.73
C ASN A 53 -28.38 -14.05 -7.87
N GLY A 54 -29.10 -15.11 -7.51
CA GLY A 54 -29.51 -16.14 -8.48
C GLY A 54 -28.29 -16.83 -9.10
N GLU A 55 -28.18 -16.81 -10.43
CA GLU A 55 -27.01 -17.34 -11.14
C GLU A 55 -25.85 -16.34 -11.23
N ARG A 56 -26.09 -15.05 -10.92
CA ARG A 56 -25.09 -14.00 -11.08
C ARG A 56 -24.14 -13.98 -9.89
N LEU A 57 -22.84 -14.09 -10.17
CA LEU A 57 -21.78 -13.83 -9.22
C LEU A 57 -21.36 -12.37 -9.30
N VAL A 58 -21.24 -11.72 -8.15
CA VAL A 58 -20.70 -10.37 -8.03
C VAL A 58 -19.58 -10.36 -7.01
N GLY A 59 -18.57 -9.53 -7.24
CA GLY A 59 -17.48 -9.39 -6.30
C GLY A 59 -16.62 -8.17 -6.60
N MET A 60 -16.10 -7.58 -5.54
CA MET A 60 -15.24 -6.41 -5.63
C MET A 60 -14.18 -6.39 -4.52
N ALA A 61 -13.03 -5.80 -4.83
CA ALA A 61 -12.02 -5.49 -3.82
C ALA A 61 -12.47 -4.27 -3.02
N VAL A 62 -12.36 -4.35 -1.69
CA VAL A 62 -12.66 -3.26 -0.77
C VAL A 62 -11.63 -3.19 0.34
N ASN A 63 -11.32 -1.96 0.73
CA ASN A 63 -10.49 -1.65 1.88
C ASN A 63 -11.25 -0.86 2.96
N SER A 64 -12.58 -0.74 2.81
CA SER A 64 -13.50 -0.13 3.78
C SER A 64 -13.99 -1.11 4.85
N PHE A 65 -13.48 -2.35 4.84
CA PHE A 65 -13.86 -3.40 5.79
C PHE A 65 -13.43 -3.07 7.21
N ALA A 66 -14.30 -3.32 8.18
CA ALA A 66 -13.98 -3.24 9.61
C ALA A 66 -14.76 -4.27 10.44
N ALA A 67 -14.12 -4.76 11.50
CA ALA A 67 -14.81 -5.49 12.56
C ALA A 67 -15.62 -4.52 13.42
N VAL A 68 -16.85 -4.91 13.81
CA VAL A 68 -17.78 -4.05 14.55
C VAL A 68 -18.05 -4.60 15.95
N SER A 69 -18.36 -5.88 16.06
CA SER A 69 -18.75 -6.50 17.33
C SER A 69 -18.37 -7.97 17.36
N LEU A 70 -18.08 -8.48 18.56
CA LEU A 70 -17.88 -9.91 18.80
C LEU A 70 -19.18 -10.62 19.22
N VAL A 71 -20.08 -9.92 19.93
CA VAL A 71 -21.36 -10.48 20.38
C VAL A 71 -22.48 -9.44 20.21
N PRO A 72 -23.37 -9.59 19.20
CA PRO A 72 -23.29 -10.56 18.11
C PRO A 72 -22.06 -10.32 17.20
N PRO A 73 -21.58 -11.33 16.46
CA PRO A 73 -20.42 -11.20 15.59
C PRO A 73 -20.77 -10.36 14.35
N LEU A 74 -20.36 -9.10 14.35
CA LEU A 74 -20.71 -8.14 13.29
C LEU A 74 -19.45 -7.58 12.63
N VAL A 75 -19.54 -7.42 11.31
CA VAL A 75 -18.57 -6.69 10.47
C VAL A 75 -19.31 -5.67 9.61
N LEU A 76 -18.58 -4.70 9.07
CA LEU A 76 -19.11 -3.78 8.08
C LEU A 76 -18.14 -3.57 6.92
N TRP A 77 -18.68 -3.09 5.81
CA TRP A 77 -17.93 -2.55 4.68
C TRP A 77 -18.85 -1.59 3.91
N SER A 78 -18.26 -0.79 3.01
CA SER A 78 -18.99 0.23 2.25
C SER A 78 -18.86 0.03 0.75
N ILE A 79 -19.96 0.25 0.03
CA ILE A 79 -20.05 0.19 -1.44
C ILE A 79 -20.62 1.50 -2.00
N ARG A 80 -20.08 2.00 -3.11
CA ARG A 80 -20.66 3.16 -3.81
C ARG A 80 -22.10 2.87 -4.24
N ARG A 81 -23.00 3.83 -4.09
CA ARG A 81 -24.40 3.68 -4.50
C ARG A 81 -24.54 3.38 -5.99
N GLU A 82 -23.68 3.99 -6.79
CA GLU A 82 -23.67 3.88 -8.24
C GLU A 82 -22.93 2.63 -8.73
N SER A 83 -22.39 1.80 -7.81
CA SER A 83 -21.75 0.55 -8.19
C SER A 83 -22.73 -0.37 -8.92
N SER A 84 -22.28 -0.93 -10.05
CA SER A 84 -23.07 -1.85 -10.87
C SER A 84 -23.43 -3.15 -10.16
N SER A 85 -22.77 -3.47 -9.04
CA SER A 85 -23.04 -4.62 -8.19
C SER A 85 -23.81 -4.29 -6.91
N ALA A 86 -24.14 -3.02 -6.64
CA ALA A 86 -24.79 -2.63 -5.39
C ALA A 86 -26.12 -3.34 -5.17
N GLN A 87 -27.00 -3.35 -6.19
CA GLN A 87 -28.29 -4.04 -6.11
C GLN A 87 -28.15 -5.55 -5.92
N ASP A 88 -27.13 -6.17 -6.50
CA ASP A 88 -26.90 -7.61 -6.34
C ASP A 88 -26.52 -7.96 -4.90
N PHE A 89 -25.66 -7.17 -4.25
CA PHE A 89 -25.33 -7.36 -2.84
C PHE A 89 -26.53 -7.16 -1.92
N LEU A 90 -27.40 -6.19 -2.22
CA LEU A 90 -28.62 -5.94 -1.44
C LEU A 90 -29.64 -7.08 -1.57
N GLN A 91 -29.70 -7.73 -2.73
CA GLN A 91 -30.68 -8.80 -3.02
C GLN A 91 -30.18 -10.20 -2.67
N ALA A 92 -28.85 -10.43 -2.65
CA ALA A 92 -28.26 -11.74 -2.36
C ALA A 92 -28.57 -12.26 -0.95
N GLY A 93 -28.76 -11.37 0.01
CA GLY A 93 -29.01 -11.69 1.43
C GLY A 93 -27.79 -12.24 2.19
N HIS A 94 -26.83 -12.86 1.49
CA HIS A 94 -25.56 -13.33 2.03
C HIS A 94 -24.40 -12.89 1.14
N TYR A 95 -23.25 -12.69 1.77
CA TYR A 95 -22.00 -12.36 1.10
C TYR A 95 -20.83 -13.02 1.84
N ALA A 96 -19.72 -13.18 1.14
CA ALA A 96 -18.47 -13.63 1.74
C ALA A 96 -17.42 -12.51 1.68
N VAL A 97 -16.58 -12.44 2.71
CA VAL A 97 -15.41 -11.57 2.77
C VAL A 97 -14.18 -12.46 2.76
N SER A 98 -13.28 -12.26 1.79
CA SER A 98 -11.98 -12.94 1.72
C SER A 98 -10.89 -11.92 1.97
N VAL A 99 -10.17 -12.03 3.09
CA VAL A 99 -9.03 -11.15 3.43
C VAL A 99 -7.81 -11.64 2.67
N LEU A 100 -7.24 -10.80 1.82
CA LEU A 100 -6.20 -11.20 0.88
C LEU A 100 -4.83 -11.34 1.54
N ALA A 101 -4.06 -12.34 1.08
CA ALA A 101 -2.65 -12.51 1.40
C ALA A 101 -1.78 -11.50 0.62
N ASP A 102 -0.58 -11.20 1.11
CA ASP A 102 0.36 -10.25 0.52
C ASP A 102 0.79 -10.56 -0.92
N ASP A 103 0.74 -11.82 -1.33
CA ASP A 103 0.99 -12.28 -2.70
C ASP A 103 -0.21 -12.13 -3.66
N GLN A 104 -1.38 -11.67 -3.18
CA GLN A 104 -2.63 -11.60 -3.95
C GLN A 104 -2.93 -10.22 -4.56
N VAL A 105 -1.90 -9.44 -4.90
CA VAL A 105 -2.04 -8.13 -5.55
C VAL A 105 -2.86 -8.22 -6.85
N GLU A 106 -2.62 -9.25 -7.66
CA GLU A 106 -3.34 -9.44 -8.93
C GLU A 106 -4.85 -9.66 -8.72
N LEU A 107 -5.24 -10.37 -7.65
CA LEU A 107 -6.65 -10.57 -7.31
C LEU A 107 -7.30 -9.27 -6.84
N SER A 108 -6.61 -8.48 -6.01
CA SER A 108 -7.09 -7.15 -5.63
C SER A 108 -7.39 -6.28 -6.85
N GLN A 109 -6.45 -6.20 -7.80
CA GLN A 109 -6.62 -5.43 -9.04
C GLN A 109 -7.75 -5.97 -9.92
N LEU A 110 -7.83 -7.29 -10.07
CA LEU A 110 -8.87 -7.93 -10.87
C LEU A 110 -10.27 -7.60 -10.33
N PHE A 111 -10.47 -7.72 -9.01
CA PHE A 111 -11.74 -7.44 -8.36
C PHE A 111 -11.98 -5.93 -8.13
N GLY A 112 -10.95 -5.09 -8.14
CA GLY A 112 -11.07 -3.62 -8.14
C GLY A 112 -11.51 -3.04 -9.49
N SER A 113 -11.28 -3.77 -10.58
CA SER A 113 -11.64 -3.33 -11.94
C SER A 113 -13.07 -3.71 -12.36
N SER A 114 -13.50 -3.26 -13.55
CA SER A 114 -14.75 -3.66 -14.23
C SER A 114 -14.62 -4.91 -15.10
N HIS A 115 -13.61 -5.76 -14.89
CA HIS A 115 -13.37 -6.94 -15.73
C HIS A 115 -14.55 -7.94 -15.70
N PRO A 116 -15.11 -8.34 -16.86
CA PRO A 116 -16.31 -9.18 -16.92
C PRO A 116 -16.05 -10.64 -16.51
N GLU A 117 -14.86 -11.17 -16.78
CA GLU A 117 -14.50 -12.59 -16.59
C GLU A 117 -13.78 -12.86 -15.26
N ARG A 118 -13.91 -11.98 -14.26
CA ARG A 118 -13.12 -12.06 -13.01
C ARG A 118 -13.25 -13.41 -12.27
N PHE A 119 -14.44 -14.02 -12.29
CA PHE A 119 -14.70 -15.31 -11.64
C PHE A 119 -14.21 -16.51 -12.45
N GLU A 120 -13.98 -16.35 -13.75
CA GLU A 120 -13.40 -17.39 -14.61
C GLU A 120 -11.86 -17.42 -14.47
N ARG A 121 -11.27 -16.27 -14.13
CA ARG A 121 -9.83 -16.09 -13.91
C ARG A 121 -9.40 -16.31 -12.47
N THR A 122 -10.34 -16.64 -11.58
CA THR A 122 -10.09 -16.78 -10.13
C THR A 122 -10.54 -18.14 -9.66
N ARG A 123 -9.72 -18.81 -8.84
CA ARG A 123 -10.16 -20.01 -8.13
C ARG A 123 -10.94 -19.62 -6.89
N TRP A 124 -12.10 -20.23 -6.73
CA TRP A 124 -12.98 -20.00 -5.59
C TRP A 124 -13.81 -21.24 -5.33
N GLN A 125 -14.28 -21.37 -4.09
CA GLN A 125 -15.22 -22.41 -3.68
C GLN A 125 -16.54 -21.78 -3.21
N ALA A 126 -17.64 -22.51 -3.35
CA ALA A 126 -18.94 -22.02 -2.89
C ALA A 126 -19.00 -22.01 -1.36
N GLY A 127 -19.26 -20.84 -0.77
CA GLY A 127 -19.65 -20.69 0.63
C GLY A 127 -21.17 -20.81 0.83
N LEU A 128 -21.63 -20.30 1.97
CA LEU A 128 -23.04 -20.16 2.33
C LEU A 128 -23.80 -19.43 1.23
N HIS A 129 -24.95 -19.99 0.86
CA HIS A 129 -25.80 -19.49 -0.22
C HIS A 129 -25.09 -19.33 -1.58
N GLY A 130 -23.95 -20.00 -1.76
CA GLY A 130 -23.16 -19.95 -3.00
C GLY A 130 -22.32 -18.68 -3.16
N ALA A 131 -22.14 -17.87 -2.10
CA ALA A 131 -21.21 -16.74 -2.13
C ALA A 131 -19.76 -17.25 -2.35
N PRO A 132 -19.03 -16.76 -3.37
CA PRO A 132 -17.67 -17.26 -3.66
C PRO A 132 -16.64 -16.95 -2.58
N LEU A 133 -15.94 -17.98 -2.10
CA LEU A 133 -14.80 -17.87 -1.19
C LEU A 133 -13.50 -17.92 -2.02
N ILE A 134 -12.71 -16.85 -2.02
CA ILE A 134 -11.52 -16.74 -2.88
C ILE A 134 -10.40 -17.62 -2.33
N GLU A 135 -9.86 -18.54 -3.14
CA GLU A 135 -8.77 -19.40 -2.70
C GLU A 135 -7.48 -18.61 -2.41
N GLY A 136 -6.69 -19.06 -1.43
CA GLY A 136 -5.43 -18.43 -1.04
C GLY A 136 -5.57 -17.23 -0.09
N ALA A 137 -6.79 -16.76 0.18
CA ALA A 137 -7.03 -15.71 1.17
C ALA A 137 -6.69 -16.20 2.59
N ILE A 138 -6.21 -15.29 3.45
CA ILE A 138 -5.76 -15.59 4.81
C ILE A 138 -6.90 -15.63 5.84
N ALA A 139 -8.08 -15.14 5.49
CA ALA A 139 -9.29 -15.31 6.29
C ALA A 139 -10.55 -15.23 5.43
N HIS A 140 -11.53 -16.06 5.76
CA HIS A 140 -12.86 -16.02 5.16
C HIS A 140 -13.90 -15.69 6.22
N LEU A 141 -14.85 -14.83 5.89
CA LEU A 141 -16.04 -14.57 6.70
C LEU A 141 -17.28 -14.74 5.82
N GLU A 142 -18.18 -15.62 6.23
CA GLU A 142 -19.45 -15.84 5.55
C GLU A 142 -20.55 -15.13 6.35
N CYS A 143 -21.17 -14.15 5.72
CA CYS A 143 -22.01 -13.17 6.38
C CYS A 143 -23.43 -13.17 5.83
N ARG A 144 -24.41 -13.10 6.72
CA ARG A 144 -25.77 -12.66 6.37
C ARG A 144 -25.84 -11.14 6.43
N LEU A 145 -26.44 -10.51 5.43
CA LEU A 145 -26.69 -9.07 5.46
C LEU A 145 -27.68 -8.77 6.61
N GLU A 146 -27.23 -7.96 7.56
CA GLU A 146 -27.97 -7.64 8.78
C GLU A 146 -28.67 -6.29 8.65
N GLN A 147 -27.92 -5.25 8.25
CA GLN A 147 -28.44 -3.89 8.09
C GLN A 147 -27.73 -3.17 6.95
N VAL A 148 -28.41 -2.17 6.38
CA VAL A 148 -27.86 -1.25 5.38
C VAL A 148 -28.12 0.16 5.87
N HIS A 149 -27.07 0.96 5.96
CA HIS A 149 -27.13 2.36 6.38
C HIS A 149 -26.69 3.28 5.25
N GLU A 150 -27.27 4.48 5.26
CA GLU A 150 -26.90 5.56 4.34
C GLU A 150 -25.55 6.16 4.78
N GLY A 151 -24.59 6.27 3.86
CA GLY A 151 -23.22 6.73 4.13
C GLY A 151 -22.73 7.76 3.13
N GLY A 152 -23.53 8.79 2.84
CA GLY A 152 -23.19 9.78 1.80
C GLY A 152 -23.33 9.18 0.40
N ASP A 153 -22.25 9.18 -0.40
CA ASP A 153 -22.18 8.54 -1.73
C ASP A 153 -22.01 7.01 -1.66
N HIS A 154 -21.90 6.45 -0.45
CA HIS A 154 -21.83 5.01 -0.20
C HIS A 154 -23.05 4.49 0.58
N LEU A 155 -23.27 3.18 0.49
CA LEU A 155 -24.06 2.39 1.42
C LEU A 155 -23.10 1.65 2.36
N ILE A 156 -23.42 1.64 3.65
CA ILE A 156 -22.69 0.88 4.67
C ILE A 156 -23.47 -0.41 4.92
N LEU A 157 -22.87 -1.55 4.59
CA LEU A 157 -23.46 -2.87 4.77
C LEU A 157 -22.89 -3.48 6.04
N VAL A 158 -23.77 -3.77 7.01
CA VAL A 158 -23.44 -4.51 8.22
C VAL A 158 -23.81 -5.97 8.02
N GLY A 159 -22.85 -6.88 8.23
CA GLY A 159 -23.07 -8.32 8.15
C GLY A 159 -22.95 -9.00 9.51
N HIS A 160 -23.83 -9.97 9.73
CA HIS A 160 -23.71 -10.94 10.80
C HIS A 160 -22.85 -12.11 10.33
N VAL A 161 -21.70 -12.34 10.97
CA VAL A 161 -20.80 -13.44 10.60
C VAL A 161 -21.38 -14.76 11.11
N GLU A 162 -21.72 -15.65 10.20
CA GLU A 162 -22.31 -16.96 10.53
C GLU A 162 -21.26 -18.07 10.51
N ARG A 163 -20.22 -17.94 9.67
CA ARG A 163 -19.05 -18.81 9.64
C ARG A 163 -17.79 -18.00 9.37
N TYR A 164 -16.66 -18.51 9.84
CA TYR A 164 -15.36 -17.94 9.51
C TYR A 164 -14.30 -19.03 9.41
N ALA A 165 -13.24 -18.74 8.67
CA ALA A 165 -12.01 -19.53 8.64
C ALA A 165 -10.82 -18.58 8.71
N ARG A 166 -9.74 -19.03 9.35
CA ARG A 166 -8.46 -18.32 9.42
C ARG A 166 -7.36 -19.24 8.93
N PHE A 167 -6.47 -18.70 8.13
CA PHE A 167 -5.32 -19.40 7.57
C PHE A 167 -4.02 -18.69 8.00
N GLU A 168 -2.89 -19.34 7.78
CA GLU A 168 -1.57 -18.70 7.92
C GLU A 168 -1.28 -17.81 6.71
N GLY A 169 -0.45 -16.77 6.90
CA GLY A 169 -0.04 -15.85 5.85
C GLY A 169 0.05 -14.41 6.34
N ALA A 170 0.73 -13.55 5.58
CA ALA A 170 0.81 -12.13 5.83
C ALA A 170 -0.31 -11.38 5.07
N PRO A 171 -0.91 -10.33 5.63
CA PRO A 171 -1.98 -9.59 4.98
C PRO A 171 -1.44 -8.68 3.87
N LEU A 172 -2.17 -8.60 2.76
CA LEU A 172 -1.99 -7.52 1.80
C LEU A 172 -2.45 -6.20 2.43
N LEU A 173 -1.55 -5.23 2.50
CA LEU A 173 -1.86 -3.89 3.00
C LEU A 173 -2.10 -2.92 1.84
N PHE A 174 -2.95 -1.93 2.08
CA PHE A 174 -3.16 -0.80 1.21
C PHE A 174 -3.10 0.51 2.02
N THR A 175 -2.20 1.41 1.62
CA THR A 175 -2.00 2.71 2.26
C THR A 175 -1.45 3.70 1.24
N GLN A 176 -1.90 4.95 1.32
CA GLN A 176 -1.44 6.04 0.44
C GLN A 176 -1.48 5.72 -1.06
N GLY A 177 -2.43 4.91 -1.52
CA GLY A 177 -2.54 4.50 -2.94
C GLY A 177 -1.65 3.32 -3.35
N HIS A 178 -1.01 2.65 -2.39
CA HIS A 178 -0.03 1.61 -2.67
C HIS A 178 -0.26 0.34 -1.87
N TYR A 179 0.05 -0.79 -2.52
CA TYR A 179 0.18 -2.07 -1.85
C TYR A 179 1.44 -2.11 -0.98
N GLY A 180 1.32 -2.76 0.17
CA GLY A 180 2.43 -2.99 1.09
C GLY A 180 2.30 -4.32 1.81
N VAL A 181 3.35 -4.65 2.55
CA VAL A 181 3.42 -5.85 3.40
C VAL A 181 3.52 -5.43 4.86
N ALA A 182 2.94 -6.24 5.75
CA ALA A 182 3.15 -6.06 7.18
C ALA A 182 4.60 -6.39 7.53
N GLN A 183 5.25 -5.51 8.28
CA GLN A 183 6.56 -5.77 8.87
C GLN A 183 6.47 -5.60 10.37
N GLU A 184 7.16 -6.46 11.12
CA GLU A 184 7.24 -6.30 12.56
C GLU A 184 7.91 -4.96 12.91
N HIS A 185 7.34 -4.27 13.89
CA HIS A 185 7.86 -2.99 14.31
C HIS A 185 9.24 -3.19 14.97
N PRO A 186 10.33 -2.55 14.50
CA PRO A 186 11.68 -2.82 14.99
C PRO A 186 11.87 -2.63 16.50
N ALA A 187 11.08 -1.75 17.13
CA ALA A 187 11.14 -1.56 18.59
C ALA A 187 10.59 -2.75 19.41
N LEU A 188 9.89 -3.70 18.77
CA LEU A 188 9.41 -4.93 19.39
C LEU A 188 10.37 -6.11 19.21
N ALA A 189 11.37 -5.99 18.33
CA ALA A 189 12.44 -6.96 18.26
C ALA A 189 13.25 -6.89 19.57
N GLU A 190 13.27 -7.98 20.34
CA GLU A 190 13.96 -8.05 21.62
C GLU A 190 15.40 -7.52 21.50
N THR A 191 15.71 -6.50 22.30
CA THR A 191 17.02 -5.87 22.34
C THR A 191 18.00 -6.78 23.07
N LEU A 192 18.75 -7.61 22.33
CA LEU A 192 20.07 -8.01 22.82
C LEU A 192 20.98 -6.77 22.71
N PRO A 193 21.63 -6.33 23.79
CA PRO A 193 22.47 -5.15 23.75
C PRO A 193 23.61 -5.33 22.73
N PRO A 194 24.04 -4.26 22.05
CA PRO A 194 25.25 -4.33 21.24
C PRO A 194 26.39 -4.80 22.14
N SER A 195 26.99 -5.94 21.76
CA SER A 195 28.27 -6.34 22.35
C SER A 195 29.25 -5.19 22.11
N GLY A 196 30.02 -4.84 23.14
CA GLY A 196 30.84 -3.63 23.19
C GLY A 196 31.78 -3.42 21.99
N PRO A 197 32.44 -2.25 21.91
CA PRO A 197 33.12 -1.72 20.72
C PRO A 197 34.31 -2.54 20.18
N ASP A 198 34.61 -3.71 20.75
CA ASP A 198 35.83 -4.48 20.49
C ASP A 198 35.61 -5.94 20.06
N ALA A 199 34.41 -6.26 19.57
CA ALA A 199 34.20 -7.45 18.76
C ALA A 199 33.51 -6.98 17.49
N ALA A 200 34.14 -7.12 16.32
CA ALA A 200 33.36 -7.21 15.08
C ALA A 200 32.58 -8.53 15.20
N PRO A 201 31.30 -8.52 15.59
CA PRO A 201 30.59 -9.77 15.72
C PRO A 201 30.29 -10.17 14.28
N LEU A 202 30.68 -11.37 13.88
CA LEU A 202 30.04 -12.01 12.73
C LEU A 202 28.54 -11.84 12.94
N LEU A 203 27.89 -11.04 12.08
CA LEU A 203 26.44 -10.90 12.09
C LEU A 203 25.89 -12.32 11.99
N SER A 204 25.22 -12.80 13.04
CA SER A 204 24.47 -14.06 12.91
C SER A 204 23.47 -13.93 11.76
N ASP A 205 23.11 -15.01 11.10
CA ASP A 205 22.18 -14.97 9.95
C ASP A 205 20.85 -14.26 10.30
N ALA A 206 20.34 -14.45 11.51
CA ALA A 206 19.14 -13.76 12.00
C ALA A 206 19.33 -12.24 12.14
N GLU A 207 20.48 -11.81 12.64
CA GLU A 207 20.82 -10.39 12.78
C GLU A 207 21.09 -9.75 11.41
N LEU A 208 21.70 -10.48 10.47
CA LEU A 208 21.87 -10.03 9.09
C LEU A 208 20.50 -9.78 8.43
N LEU A 209 19.56 -10.72 8.52
CA LEU A 209 18.20 -10.55 8.00
C LEU A 209 17.51 -9.32 8.59
N ARG A 210 17.61 -9.13 9.91
CA ARG A 210 17.04 -7.97 10.60
C ARG A 210 17.67 -6.65 10.12
N GLN A 211 18.99 -6.60 9.99
CA GLN A 211 19.69 -5.40 9.50
C GLN A 211 19.36 -5.10 8.05
N LEU A 212 19.14 -6.12 7.20
CA LEU A 212 18.68 -5.93 5.82
C LEU A 212 17.29 -5.29 5.78
N VAL A 213 16.35 -5.75 6.62
CA VAL A 213 15.02 -5.14 6.74
C VAL A 213 15.12 -3.69 7.22
N TYR A 214 15.86 -3.44 8.29
CA TYR A 214 16.01 -2.10 8.87
C TYR A 214 16.70 -1.12 7.90
N ALA A 215 17.75 -1.57 7.22
CA ALA A 215 18.42 -0.79 6.19
C ALA A 215 17.46 -0.47 5.04
N SER A 216 16.70 -1.45 4.54
CA SER A 216 15.71 -1.26 3.47
C SER A 216 14.65 -0.21 3.85
N GLN A 217 14.12 -0.27 5.07
CA GLN A 217 13.14 0.71 5.58
C GLN A 217 13.73 2.13 5.62
N ARG A 218 14.94 2.29 6.19
CA ARG A 218 15.60 3.60 6.29
C ARG A 218 15.92 4.20 4.93
N LEU A 219 16.44 3.37 4.02
CA LEU A 219 16.72 3.77 2.65
C LEU A 219 15.42 4.19 1.93
N SER A 220 14.32 3.47 2.14
CA SER A 220 13.02 3.78 1.52
C SER A 220 12.43 5.12 2.01
N LEU A 221 12.52 5.40 3.31
CA LEU A 221 12.05 6.67 3.90
C LEU A 221 12.87 7.87 3.43
N ASP A 222 14.19 7.75 3.42
CA ASP A 222 15.08 8.82 2.95
C ASP A 222 14.86 9.09 1.45
N PHE A 223 14.58 8.06 0.66
CA PHE A 223 14.31 8.18 -0.78
C PHE A 223 12.94 8.83 -1.08
N GLU A 224 11.92 8.56 -0.26
CA GLU A 224 10.62 9.26 -0.33
C GLU A 224 10.78 10.76 -0.04
N SER A 225 11.54 11.12 1.00
CA SER A 225 11.83 12.52 1.31
C SER A 225 12.55 13.23 0.14
N HIS A 226 13.45 12.52 -0.54
CA HIS A 226 14.14 13.08 -1.71
C HIS A 226 13.22 13.30 -2.91
N ARG A 227 12.28 12.38 -3.18
CA ARG A 227 11.25 12.56 -4.24
C ARG A 227 10.41 13.81 -3.97
N GLN A 228 9.94 13.97 -2.73
CA GLN A 228 9.15 15.13 -2.32
C GLN A 228 9.93 16.44 -2.48
N ALA A 229 11.23 16.45 -2.16
CA ALA A 229 12.10 17.61 -2.38
C ALA A 229 12.23 18.00 -3.86
N LEU A 230 12.05 17.04 -4.78
CA LEU A 230 12.01 17.27 -6.22
C LEU A 230 10.60 17.63 -6.72
N GLY A 231 9.63 17.83 -5.83
CA GLY A 231 8.23 18.14 -6.17
C GLY A 231 7.51 16.97 -6.82
N LEU A 232 7.94 15.73 -6.57
CA LEU A 232 7.34 14.52 -7.11
C LEU A 232 6.69 13.73 -5.98
N ASP A 233 5.43 13.35 -6.17
CA ASP A 233 4.81 12.28 -5.39
C ASP A 233 5.13 10.90 -6.00
N MET A 234 4.72 9.84 -5.32
CA MET A 234 4.98 8.48 -5.78
C MET A 234 4.31 8.15 -7.13
N PRO A 235 3.01 8.47 -7.39
CA PRO A 235 2.41 8.29 -8.70
C PRO A 235 3.21 8.96 -9.83
N MET A 236 3.58 10.23 -9.66
CA MET A 236 4.41 10.96 -10.61
C MET A 236 5.74 10.25 -10.83
N SER A 237 6.41 9.78 -9.77
CA SER A 237 7.67 9.06 -9.89
C SER A 237 7.55 7.73 -10.65
N ARG A 238 6.48 6.96 -10.44
CA ARG A 238 6.27 5.68 -11.16
C ARG A 238 5.98 5.91 -12.63
N LEU A 239 5.11 6.88 -12.94
CA LEU A 239 4.81 7.27 -14.32
C LEU A 239 6.07 7.75 -15.03
N LEU A 240 6.88 8.58 -14.37
CA LEU A 240 8.11 9.14 -14.91
C LEU A 240 9.16 8.04 -15.17
N ASN A 241 9.28 7.05 -14.28
CA ASN A 241 10.12 5.87 -14.52
C ASN A 241 9.61 4.99 -15.67
N ARG A 242 8.30 4.73 -15.76
CA ARG A 242 7.72 3.93 -16.86
C ARG A 242 7.93 4.63 -18.21
N LEU A 243 7.70 5.93 -18.28
CA LEU A 243 7.86 6.72 -19.50
C LEU A 243 9.33 6.88 -19.94
N LEU A 244 10.31 6.52 -19.10
CA LEU A 244 11.71 6.44 -19.49
C LEU A 244 11.98 5.29 -20.47
N GLU A 245 11.23 4.19 -20.34
CA GLU A 245 11.37 3.02 -21.19
C GLU A 245 10.74 3.22 -22.58
N GLY A 246 9.88 4.24 -22.74
CA GLY A 246 9.28 4.61 -24.02
C GLY A 246 7.96 5.36 -23.88
N ALA A 247 7.52 5.95 -25.00
CA ALA A 247 6.19 6.53 -25.11
C ALA A 247 5.12 5.44 -25.04
N CYS A 248 4.00 5.71 -24.37
CA CYS A 248 2.91 4.75 -24.26
C CYS A 248 1.56 5.44 -24.08
N GLU A 249 0.49 4.67 -24.27
CA GLU A 249 -0.88 5.13 -24.04
C GLU A 249 -1.22 5.19 -22.55
N ARG A 250 -2.16 6.06 -22.19
CA ARG A 250 -2.61 6.22 -20.79
C ARG A 250 -3.13 4.92 -20.16
N ALA A 251 -3.82 4.08 -20.94
CA ALA A 251 -4.33 2.80 -20.47
C ALA A 251 -3.20 1.77 -20.19
N GLU A 252 -2.05 1.92 -20.84
CA GLU A 252 -0.88 1.09 -20.59
C GLU A 252 -0.14 1.52 -19.31
N LEU A 253 -0.09 2.83 -19.04
CA LEU A 253 0.54 3.37 -17.83
C LEU A 253 -0.06 2.78 -16.55
N GLY A 254 -1.39 2.72 -16.44
CA GLY A 254 -2.04 2.13 -15.27
C GLY A 254 -1.66 0.66 -15.07
N ARG A 255 -1.64 -0.13 -16.14
CA ARG A 255 -1.24 -1.56 -16.09
C ARG A 255 0.23 -1.73 -15.71
N ALA A 256 1.13 -0.93 -16.28
CA ALA A 256 2.56 -1.09 -16.09
C ALA A 256 3.06 -0.50 -14.75
N THR A 257 2.37 0.50 -14.21
CA THR A 257 2.73 1.16 -12.94
C THR A 257 1.92 0.67 -11.74
N TYR A 258 0.90 -0.17 -12.00
CA TYR A 258 -0.06 -0.65 -11.03
C TYR A 258 -0.75 0.49 -10.27
N LEU A 259 -1.02 1.59 -10.98
CA LEU A 259 -1.74 2.75 -10.46
C LEU A 259 -3.20 2.69 -10.93
N GLU A 260 -4.10 3.11 -10.06
CA GLU A 260 -5.51 3.24 -10.42
C GLU A 260 -5.71 4.33 -11.49
N PRO A 261 -6.75 4.24 -12.35
CA PRO A 261 -6.96 5.21 -13.44
C PRO A 261 -6.97 6.67 -12.99
N GLU A 262 -7.48 6.95 -11.79
CA GLU A 262 -7.51 8.29 -11.20
C GLU A 262 -6.10 8.75 -10.78
N GLU A 263 -5.28 7.86 -10.22
CA GLU A 263 -3.89 8.17 -9.83
C GLU A 263 -3.00 8.39 -11.06
N VAL A 264 -3.25 7.62 -12.13
CA VAL A 264 -2.59 7.85 -13.43
C VAL A 264 -2.97 9.23 -13.96
N ALA A 265 -4.25 9.59 -13.94
CA ALA A 265 -4.71 10.89 -14.44
C ALA A 265 -4.12 12.05 -13.63
N ASP A 266 -4.15 11.96 -12.30
CA ASP A 266 -3.62 12.99 -11.41
C ASP A 266 -2.09 13.10 -11.50
N GLY A 267 -1.38 11.98 -11.54
CA GLY A 267 0.07 11.96 -11.71
C GLY A 267 0.49 12.53 -13.08
N LEU A 268 -0.23 12.22 -14.15
CA LEU A 268 0.02 12.81 -15.47
C LEU A 268 -0.24 14.31 -15.48
N ALA A 269 -1.35 14.78 -14.89
CA ALA A 269 -1.66 16.20 -14.79
C ALA A 269 -0.59 16.96 -13.97
N GLY A 270 -0.11 16.37 -12.87
CA GLY A 270 0.98 16.93 -12.08
C GLY A 270 2.29 17.03 -12.87
N LEU A 271 2.66 15.99 -13.61
CA LEU A 271 3.85 16.00 -14.46
C LEU A 271 3.73 17.01 -15.62
N GLU A 272 2.54 17.13 -16.22
CA GLU A 272 2.26 18.08 -17.30
C GLU A 272 2.32 19.53 -16.81
N GLN A 273 1.74 19.83 -15.64
CA GLN A 273 1.83 21.14 -15.00
C GLN A 273 3.29 21.55 -14.71
N GLN A 274 4.15 20.59 -14.43
CA GLN A 274 5.59 20.81 -14.25
C GLN A 274 6.39 20.83 -15.57
N GLY A 275 5.74 20.68 -16.73
CA GLY A 275 6.39 20.68 -18.04
C GLY A 275 7.25 19.43 -18.32
N LEU A 276 7.00 18.34 -17.60
CA LEU A 276 7.83 17.12 -17.66
C LEU A 276 7.37 16.13 -18.74
N LEU A 277 6.24 16.38 -19.39
CA LEU A 277 5.65 15.52 -20.42
C LEU A 277 5.52 16.22 -21.76
N CYS A 278 5.47 15.42 -22.83
CA CYS A 278 5.04 15.80 -24.16
C CYS A 278 3.98 14.83 -24.67
N HIS A 279 3.03 15.33 -25.45
CA HIS A 279 2.02 14.52 -26.14
C HIS A 279 2.41 14.37 -27.61
N ARG A 280 2.40 13.12 -28.10
CA ARG A 280 2.59 12.83 -29.51
C ARG A 280 1.27 12.92 -30.28
N ASP A 281 1.37 13.13 -31.59
CA ASP A 281 0.22 13.25 -32.49
C ASP A 281 -0.64 11.97 -32.56
N ASP A 282 -0.06 10.82 -32.18
CA ASP A 282 -0.72 9.52 -32.09
C ASP A 282 -1.44 9.27 -30.75
N GLY A 283 -1.45 10.25 -29.84
CA GLY A 283 -2.10 10.17 -28.53
C GLY A 283 -1.24 9.53 -27.43
N GLN A 284 0.01 9.16 -27.73
CA GLN A 284 0.94 8.65 -26.72
C GLN A 284 1.53 9.78 -25.87
N VAL A 285 1.88 9.43 -24.62
CA VAL A 285 2.58 10.32 -23.70
C VAL A 285 4.05 9.95 -23.68
N GLU A 286 4.95 10.94 -23.71
CA GLU A 286 6.39 10.75 -23.56
C GLU A 286 7.00 11.78 -22.60
N LEU A 287 8.21 11.52 -22.12
CA LEU A 287 8.96 12.51 -21.34
C LEU A 287 9.44 13.67 -22.22
N SER A 288 9.30 14.89 -21.70
CA SER A 288 9.97 16.07 -22.26
C SER A 288 11.48 16.02 -21.97
N ALA A 289 12.25 16.95 -22.53
CA ALA A 289 13.66 17.11 -22.16
C ALA A 289 13.82 17.38 -20.65
N ALA A 290 12.98 18.25 -20.08
CA ALA A 290 12.93 18.52 -18.65
C ALA A 290 12.49 17.29 -17.84
N GLY A 291 11.56 16.47 -18.37
CA GLY A 291 11.18 15.19 -17.77
C GLY A 291 12.34 14.21 -17.67
N ARG A 292 13.15 14.08 -18.74
CA ARG A 292 14.36 13.25 -18.75
C ARG A 292 15.43 13.77 -17.78
N GLU A 293 15.63 15.08 -17.70
CA GLU A 293 16.55 15.69 -16.73
C GLU A 293 16.09 15.45 -15.28
N ARG A 294 14.77 15.60 -15.02
CA ARG A 294 14.20 15.31 -13.69
C ARG A 294 14.36 13.84 -13.32
N GLN A 295 14.18 12.92 -14.27
CA GLN A 295 14.44 11.49 -14.07
C GLN A 295 15.91 11.23 -13.71
N ALA A 296 16.82 11.84 -14.47
CA ALA A 296 18.25 11.72 -14.23
C ALA A 296 18.65 12.29 -12.85
N ALA A 297 17.95 13.33 -12.38
CA ALA A 297 18.13 13.86 -11.03
C ALA A 297 17.66 12.88 -9.93
N ILE A 298 16.56 12.16 -10.13
CA ILE A 298 16.11 11.09 -9.21
C ILE A 298 17.15 9.95 -9.15
N SER A 299 17.61 9.49 -10.32
CA SER A 299 18.62 8.42 -10.42
C SER A 299 19.99 8.86 -9.88
N GLY A 300 20.39 10.09 -10.19
CA GLY A 300 21.63 10.71 -9.71
C GLY A 300 21.61 10.97 -8.21
N SER A 301 20.43 11.28 -7.64
CA SER A 301 20.23 11.38 -6.21
C SER A 301 20.46 10.06 -5.50
N ALA A 302 19.98 8.94 -6.04
CA ALA A 302 20.29 7.61 -5.51
C ALA A 302 21.81 7.39 -5.43
N GLY A 303 22.55 7.78 -6.48
CA GLY A 303 24.01 7.69 -6.53
C GLY A 303 24.71 8.62 -5.54
N HIS A 304 24.26 9.87 -5.41
CA HIS A 304 24.83 10.85 -4.48
C HIS A 304 24.53 10.47 -3.03
N TYR A 305 23.31 10.04 -2.74
CA TYR A 305 22.86 9.56 -1.44
C TYR A 305 23.64 8.30 -1.03
N MET A 306 23.79 7.33 -1.91
CA MET A 306 24.61 6.14 -1.63
C MET A 306 26.08 6.51 -1.42
N LYS A 307 26.61 7.49 -2.17
CA LYS A 307 27.96 7.99 -1.96
C LYS A 307 28.12 8.74 -0.63
N ASP A 308 27.11 9.47 -0.20
CA ASP A 308 27.09 10.13 1.12
C ASP A 308 27.08 9.10 2.26
N LYS A 309 26.19 8.09 2.17
CA LYS A 309 26.04 7.05 3.20
C LYS A 309 27.19 6.05 3.23
N LEU A 310 27.74 5.70 2.07
CA LEU A 310 28.68 4.59 1.91
C LEU A 310 30.07 5.02 1.43
N GLY A 311 30.31 6.31 1.22
CA GLY A 311 31.56 6.82 0.65
C GLY A 311 32.81 6.61 1.51
N GLN A 312 32.63 6.23 2.78
CA GLN A 312 33.72 5.84 3.68
C GLN A 312 34.04 4.33 3.61
N ILE A 313 33.23 3.53 2.90
CA ILE A 313 33.43 2.09 2.73
C ILE A 313 34.28 1.86 1.49
N ALA A 314 35.25 0.94 1.58
CA ALA A 314 36.13 0.62 0.45
C ALA A 314 35.33 0.04 -0.73
N GLU A 315 35.72 0.38 -1.96
CA GLU A 315 35.03 -0.08 -3.17
C GLU A 315 34.97 -1.61 -3.28
N ALA A 316 36.01 -2.32 -2.81
CA ALA A 316 36.06 -3.77 -2.81
C ALA A 316 34.98 -4.39 -1.90
N ASP A 317 34.74 -3.79 -0.73
CA ASP A 317 33.73 -4.24 0.22
C ASP A 317 32.33 -3.94 -0.30
N LEU A 318 32.12 -2.78 -0.92
CA LEU A 318 30.87 -2.44 -1.61
C LEU A 318 30.58 -3.38 -2.78
N ALA A 319 31.61 -3.74 -3.54
CA ALA A 319 31.48 -4.70 -4.63
C ALA A 319 31.11 -6.10 -4.10
N ALA A 320 31.69 -6.53 -2.98
CA ALA A 320 31.32 -7.78 -2.32
C ALA A 320 29.87 -7.75 -1.80
N PHE A 321 29.48 -6.67 -1.12
CA PHE A 321 28.11 -6.47 -0.64
C PHE A 321 27.08 -6.50 -1.77
N LYS A 322 27.34 -5.83 -2.89
CA LYS A 322 26.46 -5.86 -4.08
C LYS A 322 26.29 -7.27 -4.63
N ARG A 323 27.37 -8.08 -4.69
CA ARG A 323 27.28 -9.48 -5.13
C ARG A 323 26.41 -10.32 -4.19
N VAL A 324 26.54 -10.11 -2.87
CA VAL A 324 25.70 -10.80 -1.88
C VAL A 324 24.24 -10.40 -2.02
N LEU A 325 23.94 -9.10 -2.13
CA LEU A 325 22.56 -8.63 -2.35
C LEU A 325 21.95 -9.18 -3.64
N LEU A 326 22.71 -9.21 -4.74
CA LEU A 326 22.25 -9.80 -6.00
C LEU A 326 21.96 -11.30 -5.86
N ALA A 327 22.78 -12.03 -5.11
CA ALA A 327 22.53 -13.44 -4.84
C ALA A 327 21.29 -13.67 -3.96
N LEU A 328 21.01 -12.77 -3.00
CA LEU A 328 19.82 -12.83 -2.15
C LEU A 328 18.52 -12.41 -2.86
N GLY A 329 18.62 -11.63 -3.94
CA GLY A 329 17.45 -11.15 -4.70
C GLY A 329 17.10 -12.01 -5.93
N GLN A 330 17.81 -13.11 -6.17
CA GLN A 330 17.51 -14.08 -7.20
C GLN A 330 16.89 -15.32 -6.55
N ASP A 331 15.58 -15.28 -6.28
CA ASP A 331 14.72 -16.45 -6.06
C ASP A 331 13.25 -16.07 -6.31
#